data_AF-A0A7C5QY09-F1
#
_entry.id   AF-A0A7C5QY09-F1
#
_cell.length_a   1.000
_cell.length_b   1.000
_cell.length_c   1.000
_cell.angle_alpha   90.00
_cell.angle_beta   90.00
_cell.angle_gamma   90.00
#
_symmetry.space_group_name_H-M   'P 1'
#
loop_
_entity.id
_entity.type
_entity.pdbx_description
1 polymer ?
#
loop_
_entity_poly.entity_id
_entity_poly.type
_entity_poly.pdbx_seq_one_letter_code
_entity_poly.pdbx_strand_id
1 'polypeptide(L)' 'MPPMKFVLLLALVIGSAGLSIWVLVLAIESDHLDGTTLRAIIPLAMLAALAGRALARGRSR' A
#
# COMPACT_ATOMS: atom_id res chain seq x y z
N MET A 1 -15.28 5.98 14.30
CA MET A 1 -13.94 5.37 14.48
C MET A 1 -13.07 6.31 15.33
N PRO A 2 -12.28 5.85 16.33
CA PRO A 2 -11.46 6.77 17.11
C PRO A 2 -10.42 7.45 16.20
N PRO A 3 -10.16 8.75 16.38
CA PRO A 3 -9.38 9.56 15.43
C PRO A 3 -7.98 8.98 15.18
N MET A 4 -7.36 8.42 16.22
CA MET A 4 -6.04 7.80 16.12
C MET A 4 -6.00 6.56 15.20
N LYS A 5 -7.06 5.73 15.21
CA LYS A 5 -7.15 4.56 14.31
C LYS A 5 -7.33 4.97 12.85
N PHE A 6 -8.08 6.04 12.62
CA PHE A 6 -8.27 6.58 11.27
C PHE A 6 -6.94 7.10 10.70
N VAL A 7 -6.20 7.90 11.48
CA VAL A 7 -4.89 8.44 11.08
C VAL A 7 -3.90 7.32 10.81
N LEU A 8 -3.84 6.29 11.66
CA LEU A 8 -2.96 5.13 11.46
C LEU A 8 -3.30 4.38 10.17
N LEU A 9 -4.57 4.11 9.89
CA LEU A 9 -4.98 3.43 8.65
C LEU A 9 -4.71 4.29 7.42
N LEU A 10 -4.95 5.60 7.50
CA LEU A 10 -4.66 6.51 6.40
C LEU A 10 -3.16 6.56 6.10
N ALA A 11 -2.32 6.68 7.14
CA ALA A 11 -0.87 6.63 7.01
C ALA A 11 -0.40 5.28 6.43
N LEU A 12 -1.01 4.17 6.86
CA LEU A 12 -0.72 2.84 6.34
C LEU A 12 -1.06 2.72 4.85
N VAL A 13 -2.22 3.22 4.42
CA VAL A 13 -2.63 3.24 3.00
C VAL A 13 -1.63 4.03 2.17
N ILE A 14 -1.34 5.28 2.56
CA ILE A 14 -0.46 6.17 1.79
C ILE A 14 0.96 5.60 1.76
N GLY A 15 1.46 5.14 2.91
CA GLY A 15 2.80 4.58 3.02
C GLY A 15 2.99 3.33 2.17
N SER A 16 2.09 2.35 2.26
CA SER A 16 2.18 1.10 1.50
C SER A 16 1.97 1.29 0.00
N ALA A 17 1.01 2.15 -0.40
CA ALA A 17 0.81 2.49 -1.81
C ALA A 17 2.02 3.25 -2.39
N GLY A 18 2.54 4.24 -1.67
CA GLY A 18 3.72 5.00 -2.05
C GLY A 18 4.95 4.10 -2.20
N LEU A 19 5.20 3.20 -1.24
CA LEU A 19 6.31 2.25 -1.31
C LEU A 19 6.16 1.30 -2.50
N SER A 20 4.93 0.84 -2.79
CA SER A 20 4.66 -0.05 -3.93
C SER A 20 5.02 0.63 -5.25
N ILE A 21 4.61 1.88 -5.43
CA ILE A 21 4.92 2.68 -6.63
C ILE A 21 6.42 2.94 -6.72
N TRP A 22 7.05 3.32 -5.61
CA TRP A 22 8.49 3.58 -5.58
C TRP A 22 9.32 2.36 -5.98
N VAL A 23 9.02 1.19 -5.41
CA VAL A 23 9.71 -0.07 -5.75
C VAL A 23 9.46 -0.44 -7.21
N LEU A 24 8.24 -0.22 -7.72
CA LEU A 24 7.93 -0.46 -9.13
C LEU A 24 8.74 0.45 -10.07
N VAL A 25 8.83 1.75 -9.75
CA VAL A 25 9.64 2.71 -10.52
C VAL A 25 11.11 2.30 -10.51
N LEU A 26 11.65 1.98 -9.32
CA LEU A 26 13.04 1.56 -9.19
C LEU A 26 13.34 0.30 -10.02
N ALA A 27 12.39 -0.64 -10.05
CA ALA A 27 12.50 -1.86 -10.84
C ALA A 27 12.47 -1.61 -12.35
N ILE A 28 11.62 -0.67 -12.80
CA ILE A 28 11.55 -0.22 -14.19
C ILE A 28 12.87 0.45 -14.59
N GLU A 29 13.37 1.37 -13.78
CA GLU A 29 14.63 2.09 -14.05
C GLU A 29 15.84 1.15 -14.09
N SER A 30 15.81 0.09 -13.30
CA SER A 30 16.88 -0.91 -13.25
C SER A 30 16.78 -1.95 -14.36
N ASP A 31 15.71 -1.95 -15.17
CA ASP A 31 15.37 -3.03 -16.12
C ASP A 31 15.28 -4.43 -15.46
N HIS A 32 15.02 -4.45 -14.14
CA HIS A 32 14.91 -5.65 -13.29
C HIS A 32 13.44 -5.91 -12.93
N LEU A 33 12.57 -5.88 -13.94
CA LEU A 33 11.17 -6.31 -13.82
C LEU A 33 11.08 -7.84 -13.78
N ASP A 34 11.76 -8.42 -12.80
CA ASP A 34 11.74 -9.85 -12.55
C ASP A 34 10.55 -10.28 -11.69
N GLY A 35 10.22 -11.57 -11.76
CA GLY A 35 9.19 -12.18 -10.92
C GLY A 35 9.41 -11.97 -9.42
N THR A 36 10.65 -11.75 -8.98
CA THR A 36 11.00 -11.45 -7.58
C THR A 36 10.53 -10.06 -7.17
N THR A 37 10.71 -9.05 -8.02
CA THR A 37 10.26 -7.68 -7.76
C THR A 37 8.74 -7.62 -7.70
N LEU A 38 8.05 -8.29 -8.64
CA LEU A 38 6.59 -8.43 -8.60
C LEU A 38 6.09 -9.09 -7.30
N ARG A 39 6.77 -10.15 -6.83
CA ARG A 39 6.46 -10.80 -5.54
C ARG A 39 6.66 -9.89 -4.34
N ALA A 40 7.54 -8.90 -4.41
CA ALA A 40 7.74 -7.91 -3.36
C ALA A 40 6.67 -6.80 -3.38
N ILE A 41 6.19 -6.42 -4.57
CA ILE A 41 5.18 -5.35 -4.74
C ILE A 41 3.78 -5.84 -4.37
N ILE A 42 3.41 -7.08 -4.70
CA ILE A 42 2.06 -7.63 -4.47
C ILE A 42 1.61 -7.52 -2.99
N PRO A 43 2.42 -7.91 -1.99
CA PRO A 43 2.03 -7.77 -0.58
C PRO A 43 1.82 -6.33 -0.15
N LEU A 44 2.62 -5.38 -0.67
CA LEU A 44 2.48 -3.96 -0.37
C LEU A 44 1.19 -3.40 -0.96
N ALA A 45 0.86 -3.77 -2.20
CA ALA A 45 -0.39 -3.41 -2.84
C ALA A 45 -1.61 -4.02 -2.12
N MET A 46 -1.51 -5.28 -1.67
CA MET A 46 -2.56 -5.93 -0.87
C MET A 46 -2.75 -5.24 0.49
N LEU A 47 -1.67 -4.84 1.15
CA LEU A 47 -1.71 -4.12 2.42
C LEU A 47 -2.40 -2.77 2.25
N ALA A 48 -2.08 -2.03 1.18
CA ALA A 48 -2.74 -0.78 0.83
C ALA A 48 -4.25 -0.98 0.59
N ALA A 49 -4.62 -2.03 -0.15
CA ALA A 49 -6.01 -2.36 -0.44
C ALA A 49 -6.81 -2.75 0.82
N LEU A 50 -6.22 -3.56 1.71
CA LEU A 50 -6.83 -3.96 2.98
C LEU A 50 -7.01 -2.77 3.92
N ALA A 51 -5.98 -1.93 4.06
CA ALA A 51 -6.03 -0.73 4.88
C ALA A 51 -7.06 0.27 4.33
N GLY A 52 -7.15 0.43 3.01
CA GLY A 52 -8.13 1.28 2.34
C GLY A 52 -9.55 0.78 2.54
N ARG A 53 -9.77 -0.55 2.44
CA ARG A 53 -11.07 -1.17 2.71
C ARG A 53 -11.48 -1.02 4.18
N ALA A 54 -10.54 -1.17 5.11
CA ALA A 54 -10.79 -0.96 6.53
C ALA A 54 -11.15 0.50 6.84
N LEU A 55 -10.45 1.44 6.20
CA LEU A 55 -10.71 2.88 6.30
C LEU A 55 -12.11 3.24 5.76
N ALA A 56 -12.48 2.71 4.59
CA ALA A 56 -13.79 2.93 3.97
C ALA A 56 -14.93 2.38 4.82
N ARG A 57 -14.78 1.15 5.34
CA ARG A 57 -15.78 0.55 6.26
C ARG A 57 -15.91 1.33 7.57
N GLY A 58 -14.82 1.88 8.08
CA GLY A 58 -14.81 2.70 9.29
C GLY A 58 -15.42 4.09 9.13
N ARG A 59 -15.56 4.58 7.88
CA ARG A 59 -16.22 5.85 7.53
C ARG A 59 -17.73 5.69 7.29
N SER A 60 -18.18 4.48 6.93
CA SER A 60 -19.58 4.17 6.66
C SER A 60 -20.40 3.78 7.91
N ARG A 61 -19.79 3.77 9.10
CA ARG A 61 -20.42 3.56 10.41
C ARG A 61 -20.24 4.82 11.26
#